data_AF-A5PCZ8-F1
#
_entry.id   AF-A5PCZ8-F1
#
_cell.length_a   1.000
_cell.length_b   1.000
_cell.length_c   1.000
_cell.angle_alpha   90.00
_cell.angle_beta   90.00
_cell.angle_gamma   90.00
#
_symmetry.space_group_name_H-M   'P 1'
#
loop_
_entity.id
_entity.type
_entity.pdbx_description
1 polymer ?
#
loop_
_entity_poly.entity_id
_entity_poly.type
_entity_poly.pdbx_seq_one_letter_code
_entity_poly.pdbx_strand_id
1 'polypeptide(L)'
;MRARIAATVALLAMAGLLQPSSVAAAGRTEMANRDVPCHLVGEALAGEGHGRLCQMFTRIVRDTDGDAIHAIELEARQTGEAIVTLRGEDGAVIAKMGEVVMDRPIGLDTWNYLARSLRDYLEREAP
;
A
#
# COMPACT_ATOMS: atom_id res chain seq x y z
N MET A 1 -40.74 62.00 -30.77
CA MET A 1 -41.88 61.86 -29.83
C MET A 1 -41.92 60.43 -29.32
N ARG A 2 -41.73 60.24 -28.01
CA ARG A 2 -41.75 58.93 -27.33
C ARG A 2 -43.18 58.68 -26.82
N ALA A 3 -43.81 57.59 -27.23
CA ALA A 3 -45.08 57.13 -26.65
C ALA A 3 -44.80 56.20 -25.46
N ARG A 4 -45.54 56.43 -24.37
CA ARG A 4 -45.38 55.79 -23.06
C ARG A 4 -45.99 54.40 -23.05
N ILE A 5 -45.26 53.47 -22.44
CA ILE A 5 -45.66 52.11 -22.11
C ILE A 5 -46.45 52.16 -20.79
N ALA A 6 -47.56 51.43 -20.72
CA ALA A 6 -48.27 51.17 -19.48
C ALA A 6 -48.66 49.69 -19.37
N ALA A 7 -48.58 49.21 -18.13
CA ALA A 7 -49.18 48.01 -17.55
C ALA A 7 -48.55 46.66 -17.94
N THR A 8 -48.02 45.92 -16.96
CA THR A 8 -48.78 45.10 -16.00
C THR A 8 -47.78 44.28 -15.18
N VAL A 9 -47.97 44.26 -13.86
CA VAL A 9 -47.27 43.40 -12.90
C VAL A 9 -47.95 42.03 -12.87
N ALA A 10 -47.17 40.95 -12.89
CA ALA A 10 -47.62 39.64 -12.41
C ALA A 10 -46.49 38.92 -11.66
N LEU A 11 -46.86 38.39 -10.50
CA LEU A 11 -46.05 37.80 -9.44
C LEU A 11 -45.58 36.36 -9.74
N LEU A 12 -44.44 36.00 -9.10
CA LEU A 12 -44.00 34.72 -8.54
C LEU A 12 -44.25 33.39 -9.29
N ALA A 13 -43.13 32.69 -9.57
CA ALA A 13 -42.99 31.27 -9.25
C ALA A 13 -41.56 30.99 -8.78
N MET A 14 -41.44 30.40 -7.60
CA MET A 14 -40.19 30.04 -6.94
C MET A 14 -39.51 28.84 -7.60
N ALA A 15 -38.20 28.80 -7.38
CA ALA A 15 -37.24 27.77 -7.76
C ALA A 15 -37.63 26.35 -7.35
N GLY A 16 -37.22 25.39 -8.19
CA GLY A 16 -37.27 23.95 -7.91
C GLY A 16 -36.57 23.20 -9.02
N LEU A 17 -35.25 23.10 -8.92
CA LEU A 17 -34.31 22.66 -9.94
C LEU A 17 -34.52 21.21 -10.40
N LEU A 18 -34.29 21.03 -11.71
CA LEU A 18 -34.01 19.81 -12.44
C LEU A 18 -33.21 18.77 -11.63
N GLN A 19 -33.68 17.52 -11.64
CA GLN A 19 -32.90 16.35 -11.27
C GLN A 19 -31.87 16.03 -12.38
N PRO A 20 -30.59 15.80 -12.04
CA PRO A 20 -29.72 14.96 -12.84
C PRO A 20 -29.48 13.63 -12.13
N SER A 21 -30.07 12.56 -12.66
CA SER A 21 -29.60 11.19 -12.46
C SER A 21 -28.19 11.08 -13.03
N SER A 22 -27.19 10.93 -12.18
CA SER A 22 -25.79 10.71 -12.59
C SER A 22 -25.26 9.51 -11.82
N VAL A 23 -25.28 8.34 -12.46
CA VAL A 23 -24.09 7.58 -12.86
C VAL A 23 -23.29 7.05 -11.67
N ALA A 24 -23.22 5.72 -11.61
CA ALA A 24 -22.36 4.96 -10.72
C ALA A 24 -20.94 5.54 -10.66
N ALA A 25 -20.59 6.14 -9.53
CA ALA A 25 -19.21 6.17 -9.10
C ALA A 25 -18.93 4.79 -8.51
N ALA A 26 -18.52 3.85 -9.37
CA ALA A 26 -17.61 2.81 -8.92
C ALA A 26 -16.36 3.54 -8.41
N GLY A 27 -16.38 3.88 -7.13
CA GLY A 27 -15.22 4.39 -6.42
C GLY A 27 -14.22 3.25 -6.34
N ARG A 28 -13.51 3.02 -7.45
CA ARG A 28 -12.22 2.37 -7.40
C ARG A 28 -11.36 3.34 -6.61
N THR A 29 -11.26 3.07 -5.31
CA THR A 29 -10.36 3.78 -4.40
C THR A 29 -9.03 3.88 -5.11
N GLU A 30 -8.58 5.12 -5.25
CA GLU A 30 -7.28 5.46 -5.76
C GLU A 30 -6.26 4.71 -4.89
N MET A 31 -5.76 3.58 -5.37
CA MET A 31 -4.57 2.93 -4.82
C MET A 31 -3.45 3.96 -4.99
N ALA A 32 -3.29 4.82 -3.98
CA ALA A 32 -2.12 5.63 -3.83
C ALA A 32 -0.96 4.64 -3.84
N ASN A 33 -0.20 4.65 -4.93
CA ASN A 33 1.04 3.91 -5.08
C ASN A 33 2.04 4.50 -4.06
N ARG A 34 1.82 4.20 -2.78
CA ARG A 34 2.61 4.70 -1.68
C ARG A 34 3.89 3.88 -1.72
N ASP A 35 5.00 4.54 -2.05
CA ASP A 35 6.32 3.93 -1.97
C ASP A 35 6.54 3.55 -0.50
N VAL A 36 6.44 2.26 -0.18
CA VAL A 36 6.76 1.73 1.15
C VAL A 36 8.30 1.69 1.26
N PRO A 37 8.92 2.51 2.13
CA PRO A 37 10.36 2.48 2.34
C PRO A 37 10.83 1.08 2.70
N CYS A 38 11.92 0.67 2.08
CA CYS A 38 12.52 -0.64 2.31
C CYS A 38 14.01 -0.51 2.55
N HIS A 39 14.46 -1.01 3.70
CA HIS A 39 15.84 -0.97 4.13
C HIS A 39 16.40 -2.38 4.27
N LEU A 40 17.63 -2.59 3.79
CA LEU A 40 18.37 -3.82 3.99
C LEU A 40 19.59 -3.56 4.87
N VAL A 41 19.69 -4.28 5.98
CA VAL A 41 20.86 -4.33 6.86
C VAL A 41 21.62 -5.62 6.58
N GLY A 42 22.95 -5.53 6.50
CA GLY A 42 23.81 -6.68 6.25
C GLY A 42 23.81 -7.13 4.79
N GLU A 43 23.74 -6.20 3.82
CA GLU A 43 23.69 -6.52 2.38
C GLU A 43 24.79 -7.49 1.93
N ALA A 44 26.02 -7.36 2.45
CA ALA A 44 27.12 -8.28 2.14
C ALA A 44 26.85 -9.75 2.55
N LEU A 45 25.91 -9.98 3.46
CA LEU A 45 25.51 -11.29 3.98
C LEU A 45 24.20 -11.79 3.37
N ALA A 46 23.43 -10.91 2.72
CA ALA A 46 22.10 -11.23 2.22
C ALA A 46 22.11 -12.19 1.03
N GLY A 47 23.26 -12.36 0.38
CA GLY A 47 23.43 -13.21 -0.81
C GLY A 47 22.73 -12.67 -2.06
N GLU A 48 22.05 -11.54 -1.97
CA GLU A 48 21.28 -10.89 -3.01
C GLU A 48 21.29 -9.36 -2.81
N GLY A 49 21.16 -8.61 -3.91
CA GLY A 49 21.26 -7.15 -3.88
C GLY A 49 20.03 -6.46 -3.26
N HIS A 50 20.25 -5.33 -2.57
CA HIS A 50 19.21 -4.54 -1.91
C HIS A 50 17.99 -4.29 -2.78
N GLY A 51 18.18 -3.77 -4.00
CA GLY A 51 17.07 -3.45 -4.90
C GLY A 51 16.19 -4.65 -5.25
N ARG A 52 16.78 -5.84 -5.41
CA ARG A 52 16.03 -7.07 -5.73
C ARG A 52 15.18 -7.53 -4.55
N LEU A 53 15.78 -7.55 -3.35
CA LEU A 53 15.08 -7.95 -2.14
C LEU A 53 13.97 -6.96 -1.79
N CYS A 54 14.24 -5.66 -1.85
CA CYS A 54 13.20 -4.68 -1.59
C CYS A 54 12.07 -4.71 -2.62
N GLN A 55 12.37 -4.89 -3.91
CA GLN A 55 11.32 -5.05 -4.92
C GLN A 55 10.43 -6.27 -4.63
N MET A 56 11.02 -7.38 -4.18
CA MET A 56 10.29 -8.59 -3.85
C MET A 56 9.29 -8.37 -2.71
N PHE A 57 9.73 -7.79 -1.59
CA PHE A 57 8.86 -7.58 -0.42
C PHE A 57 7.86 -6.44 -0.61
N THR A 58 8.24 -5.33 -1.24
CA THR A 58 7.31 -4.23 -1.56
C THR A 58 6.20 -4.68 -2.51
N ARG A 59 6.50 -5.57 -3.46
CA ARG A 59 5.47 -6.18 -4.32
C ARG A 59 4.46 -6.98 -3.50
N ILE A 60 4.91 -7.78 -2.53
CA ILE A 60 3.99 -8.56 -1.68
C ILE A 60 3.06 -7.64 -0.91
N VAL A 61 3.61 -6.65 -0.21
CA VAL A 61 2.81 -5.70 0.59
C VAL A 61 1.77 -4.99 -0.27
N ARG A 62 2.14 -4.57 -1.47
CA ARG A 62 1.22 -3.93 -2.42
C ARG A 62 0.14 -4.87 -2.96
N ASP A 63 0.50 -6.13 -3.22
CA ASP A 63 -0.41 -7.09 -3.83
C ASP A 63 -1.41 -7.69 -2.81
N THR A 64 -1.19 -7.52 -1.50
CA THR A 64 -2.06 -8.02 -0.42
C THR A 64 -2.81 -6.92 0.33
N ASP A 65 -3.04 -5.75 -0.28
CA ASP A 65 -3.70 -4.58 0.34
C ASP A 65 -3.13 -4.23 1.73
N GLY A 66 -1.80 -4.28 1.85
CA GLY A 66 -1.07 -4.01 3.08
C GLY A 66 -1.02 -2.54 3.49
N ASP A 67 -2.14 -1.82 3.42
CA ASP A 67 -2.23 -0.37 3.64
C ASP A 67 -1.75 0.07 5.03
N ALA A 68 -1.83 -0.82 6.01
CA ALA A 68 -1.31 -0.59 7.35
C ALA A 68 0.24 -0.57 7.41
N ILE A 69 0.92 -1.08 6.38
CA ILE A 69 2.38 -1.24 6.36
C ILE A 69 3.04 0.02 5.80
N HIS A 70 3.85 0.66 6.63
CA HIS A 70 4.55 1.91 6.33
C HIS A 70 6.06 1.75 6.18
N ALA A 71 6.65 0.61 6.56
CA ALA A 71 8.05 0.33 6.28
C ALA A 71 8.35 -1.18 6.26
N ILE A 72 9.37 -1.55 5.49
CA ILE A 72 9.92 -2.90 5.40
C ILE A 72 11.40 -2.85 5.83
N GLU A 73 11.75 -3.63 6.84
CA GLU A 73 13.14 -3.81 7.29
C GLU A 73 13.56 -5.25 7.00
N LEU A 74 14.60 -5.41 6.20
CA LEU A 74 15.24 -6.67 5.88
C LEU A 74 16.59 -6.71 6.61
N GLU A 75 16.91 -7.82 7.26
CA GLU A 75 18.16 -7.96 8.00
C GLU A 75 18.78 -9.33 7.68
N ALA A 76 20.05 -9.31 7.25
CA ALA A 76 20.88 -10.51 7.14
C ALA A 76 21.99 -10.45 8.19
N ARG A 77 22.11 -11.50 9.00
CA ARG A 77 23.07 -11.56 10.11
C ARG A 77 24.19 -12.57 9.85
N GLN A 78 25.33 -12.35 10.51
CA GLN A 78 26.48 -13.26 10.44
C GLN A 78 26.17 -14.66 10.97
N THR A 79 25.12 -14.80 11.79
CA THR A 79 24.62 -16.07 12.31
C THR A 79 23.88 -16.92 11.28
N GLY A 80 23.74 -16.46 10.03
CA GLY A 80 22.94 -17.15 9.00
C GLY A 80 21.44 -16.89 9.12
N GLU A 81 21.05 -15.86 9.86
CA GLU A 81 19.65 -15.47 10.04
C GLU A 81 19.24 -14.39 9.02
N ALA A 82 18.14 -14.63 8.31
CA ALA A 82 17.46 -13.65 7.46
C ALA A 82 16.14 -13.27 8.12
N ILE A 83 15.89 -11.97 8.30
CA ILE A 83 14.73 -11.45 9.03
C ILE A 83 14.01 -10.43 8.15
N VAL A 84 12.68 -10.47 8.21
CA VAL A 84 11.78 -9.48 7.62
C VAL A 84 10.93 -8.89 8.75
N THR A 85 10.93 -7.58 8.88
CA THR A 85 10.06 -6.84 9.81
C THR A 85 9.21 -5.85 9.03
N LEU A 86 7.89 -5.89 9.25
CA LEU A 86 6.95 -4.91 8.75
C LEU A 86 6.54 -3.96 9.86
N ARG A 87 6.52 -2.66 9.58
CA ARG A 87 6.11 -1.64 10.54
C ARG A 87 4.90 -0.86 10.07
N GLY A 88 4.06 -0.48 11.03
CA GLY A 88 2.95 0.45 10.84
C GLY A 88 3.37 1.91 10.90
N GLU A 89 2.40 2.81 10.75
CA GLU A 89 2.60 4.26 10.73
C GLU A 89 3.28 4.82 11.97
N ASP A 90 2.93 4.28 13.13
CA ASP A 90 3.48 4.64 14.45
C ASP A 90 4.82 3.96 14.75
N GLY A 91 5.35 3.18 13.80
CA GLY A 91 6.55 2.38 13.97
C GLY A 91 6.34 1.04 14.69
N ALA A 92 5.09 0.71 15.08
CA ALA A 92 4.76 -0.58 15.67
C ALA A 92 5.08 -1.73 14.72
N VAL A 93 5.55 -2.85 15.26
CA VAL A 93 5.81 -4.05 14.45
C VAL A 93 4.48 -4.74 14.17
N ILE A 94 4.11 -4.79 12.90
CA ILE A 94 2.92 -5.52 12.43
C ILE A 94 3.26 -7.00 12.29
N ALA A 95 4.40 -7.30 11.66
CA ALA A 95 4.85 -8.66 11.44
C ALA A 95 6.37 -8.74 11.57
N LYS A 96 6.87 -9.85 12.11
CA LYS A 96 8.29 -10.17 12.11
C LYS A 96 8.47 -11.66 11.90
N MET A 97 9.24 -12.01 10.88
CA MET A 97 9.58 -13.40 10.56
C MET A 97 11.08 -13.53 10.35
N GLY A 98 11.61 -14.69 10.69
CA GLY A 98 13.01 -15.00 10.49
C GLY A 98 13.17 -16.44 10.02
N GLU A 99 14.22 -16.67 9.25
CA GLU A 99 14.68 -18.00 8.83
C GLU A 99 16.16 -18.11 9.16
N VAL A 100 16.55 -19.24 9.76
CA VAL A 100 17.95 -19.52 10.14
C VAL A 100 18.49 -20.60 9.22
N VAL A 101 19.62 -20.32 8.58
CA VAL A 101 20.29 -21.24 7.65
C VAL A 101 21.69 -21.54 8.19
N MET A 102 21.95 -22.82 8.51
CA MET A 102 23.21 -23.25 9.16
C MET A 102 24.19 -23.94 8.21
N ASP A 103 23.70 -24.55 7.14
CA ASP A 103 24.46 -25.42 6.24
C ASP A 103 24.96 -24.72 4.97
N ARG A 104 24.47 -23.50 4.72
CA ARG A 104 24.78 -22.72 3.53
C ARG A 104 24.63 -21.21 3.80
N PRO A 105 25.24 -20.35 2.97
CA PRO A 105 24.99 -18.91 3.04
C PRO A 105 23.51 -18.57 2.83
N ILE A 106 23.06 -17.45 3.41
CA ILE A 106 21.77 -16.85 3.06
C ILE A 106 21.80 -16.56 1.56
N GLY A 107 20.75 -16.96 0.86
CA GLY A 107 20.60 -16.72 -0.56
C GLY A 107 19.14 -16.49 -0.94
N LEU A 108 18.88 -16.30 -2.23
CA LEU A 108 17.54 -15.99 -2.73
C LEU A 108 16.47 -16.98 -2.29
N ASP A 109 16.78 -18.26 -2.16
CA ASP A 109 15.82 -19.28 -1.75
C ASP A 109 15.28 -19.03 -0.33
N THR A 110 16.14 -18.59 0.59
CA THR A 110 15.77 -18.18 1.96
C THR A 110 14.82 -16.99 1.93
N TRP A 111 15.15 -15.97 1.13
CA TRP A 111 14.30 -14.79 0.99
C TRP A 111 12.98 -15.10 0.31
N ASN A 112 12.97 -15.96 -0.71
CA ASN A 112 11.77 -16.44 -1.39
C ASN A 112 10.86 -17.22 -0.43
N TYR A 113 11.45 -18.00 0.48
CA TYR A 113 10.69 -18.67 1.54
C TYR A 113 10.01 -17.65 2.46
N LEU A 114 10.76 -16.69 3.01
CA LEU A 114 10.21 -15.63 3.85
C LEU A 114 9.15 -14.78 3.13
N ALA A 115 9.36 -14.48 1.85
CA ALA A 115 8.44 -13.76 1.00
C ALA A 115 7.10 -14.49 0.84
N ARG A 116 7.12 -15.82 0.65
CA ARG A 116 5.89 -16.63 0.62
C ARG A 116 5.21 -16.66 1.98
N SER A 117 5.96 -16.92 3.05
CA SER A 117 5.40 -16.93 4.41
C SER A 117 4.78 -15.59 4.79
N LEU A 118 5.37 -14.48 4.35
CA LEU A 118 4.81 -13.15 4.55
C LEU A 118 3.49 -12.98 3.83
N ARG A 119 3.43 -13.34 2.55
CA ARG A 119 2.19 -13.26 1.77
C ARG A 119 1.07 -14.06 2.43
N ASP A 120 1.35 -15.32 2.79
CA ASP A 120 0.38 -16.20 3.44
C ASP A 120 -0.08 -15.62 4.79
N TYR A 121 0.77 -14.90 5.51
CA TYR A 121 0.40 -14.18 6.72
C TYR A 121 -0.55 -13.01 6.39
N LEU A 122 -0.18 -12.14 5.46
CA LEU A 122 -0.99 -10.96 5.11
C LEU A 122 -2.35 -11.33 4.51
N GLU A 123 -2.42 -12.36 3.67
CA GLU A 123 -3.68 -12.83 3.08
C GLU A 123 -4.66 -13.41 4.13
N ARG A 124 -4.16 -13.89 5.28
CA ARG A 124 -5.01 -14.40 6.37
C ARG A 124 -5.49 -13.31 7.32
N GLU A 125 -4.68 -12.27 7.50
CA GLU A 125 -4.98 -11.14 8.39
C GLU A 125 -5.69 -9.99 7.66
N ALA A 126 -5.80 -10.05 6.33
CA ALA A 126 -6.56 -9.08 5.56
C ALA A 126 -8.06 -9.14 5.96
N PRO A 127 -8.68 -7.99 6.29
CA PRO A 127 -10.07 -7.92 6.77
C PRO A 127 -11.13 -8.28 5.71
#